data_AF-A0A1C6P3S1-F1
#
_entry.id   AF-A0A1C6P3S1-F1
#
_cell.length_a   1.000
_cell.length_b   1.000
_cell.length_c   1.000
_cell.angle_alpha   90.00
_cell.angle_beta   90.00
_cell.angle_gamma   90.00
#
_symmetry.space_group_name_H-M   'P 1'
#
loop_
_entity.id
_entity.type
_entity.pdbx_description
1 polymer ?
#
loop_
_entity_poly.entity_id
_entity_poly.type
_entity_poly.pdbx_seq_one_letter_code
_entity_poly.pdbx_strand_id
1 'polypeptide(L)'
;MSTAANVQRGRLVANVRSQTFQPRSDLDMLFIAVNVEHGTIMTAWLVPSGAFDEMAGEPNSSGLRRFSASMKSESRDRWRPYRLSAAELAGRILARLDELAQTDT
;
A
#
# COMPACT_ATOMS: atom_id res chain seq x y z
N MET A 1 -18.23 -0.97 -8.56
CA MET A 1 -17.31 -1.20 -9.70
C MET A 1 -15.94 -1.60 -9.15
N SER A 2 -15.39 -2.67 -9.72
CA SER A 2 -14.26 -3.49 -9.24
C SER A 2 -13.01 -2.69 -8.85
N THR A 3 -12.47 -2.96 -7.66
CA THR A 3 -11.20 -2.47 -7.14
C THR A 3 -10.02 -3.18 -7.81
N ALA A 4 -10.02 -3.26 -9.15
CA ALA A 4 -8.79 -3.56 -9.86
C ALA A 4 -7.94 -2.29 -9.76
N ALA A 5 -6.90 -2.31 -8.94
CA ALA A 5 -5.92 -1.25 -8.94
C ALA A 5 -5.37 -1.16 -10.37
N ASN A 6 -5.72 -0.09 -11.08
CA ASN A 6 -5.39 0.03 -12.49
C ASN A 6 -3.87 0.15 -12.61
N VAL A 7 -3.23 -0.93 -13.05
CA VAL A 7 -1.85 -0.93 -13.55
C VAL A 7 -1.88 -0.33 -14.95
N GLN A 8 -2.23 0.94 -15.06
CA GLN A 8 -2.18 1.68 -16.31
C GLN A 8 -0.91 2.53 -16.34
N ARG A 9 -0.10 2.36 -17.39
CA ARG A 9 1.10 3.18 -17.67
C ARG A 9 2.20 3.11 -16.60
N GLY A 10 2.45 1.95 -16.00
CA GLY A 10 3.55 1.75 -15.05
C GLY A 10 3.32 2.45 -13.70
N ARG A 11 2.07 2.64 -13.30
CA ARG A 11 1.66 3.21 -12.02
C ARG A 11 0.56 2.35 -11.42
N LEU A 12 0.59 2.19 -10.09
CA LEU A 12 -0.50 1.60 -9.33
C LEU A 12 -1.33 2.73 -8.70
N VAL A 13 -2.65 2.69 -8.90
CA VAL A 13 -3.59 3.65 -8.28
C VAL A 13 -4.68 2.90 -7.54
N ALA A 14 -4.89 3.27 -6.28
CA ALA A 14 -5.99 2.76 -5.46
C ALA A 14 -6.66 3.93 -4.72
N ASN A 15 -7.97 3.85 -4.55
CA ASN A 15 -8.74 4.83 -3.78
C ASN A 15 -9.20 4.17 -2.47
N VAL A 16 -8.93 4.82 -1.36
CA VAL A 16 -9.34 4.42 0.00
C VAL A 16 -10.45 5.36 0.45
N ARG A 17 -11.60 4.82 0.86
CA ARG A 17 -12.72 5.64 1.35
C ARG A 17 -12.39 6.20 2.72
N SER A 18 -12.50 7.51 2.88
CA SER A 18 -12.25 8.16 4.18
C SER A 18 -13.24 7.73 5.25
N GLN A 19 -14.49 7.47 4.88
CA GLN A 19 -15.56 7.09 5.82
C GLN A 19 -15.28 5.81 6.62
N THR A 20 -14.50 4.88 6.05
CA THR A 20 -14.18 3.59 6.69
C THR A 20 -12.70 3.47 7.03
N PHE A 21 -11.92 4.51 6.78
CA PHE A 21 -10.48 4.51 7.01
C PHE A 21 -10.17 5.22 8.31
N GLN A 22 -9.86 4.43 9.33
CA GLN A 22 -9.40 4.92 10.63
C GLN A 22 -7.94 4.50 10.82
N PRO A 23 -6.98 5.44 10.76
CA PRO A 23 -5.57 5.15 11.02
C PRO A 23 -5.36 4.65 12.45
N ARG A 24 -4.52 3.63 12.61
CA ARG A 24 -4.17 3.02 13.91
C ARG A 24 -2.81 2.32 13.83
N SER A 25 -2.12 2.20 14.96
CA SER A 25 -0.74 1.69 15.04
C SER A 25 -0.61 0.21 14.67
N ASP A 26 -1.71 -0.54 14.74
CA ASP A 26 -1.84 -1.97 14.45
C ASP A 26 -2.41 -2.26 13.05
N LEU A 27 -2.59 -1.24 12.21
CA LEU A 27 -3.11 -1.40 10.85
C LEU A 27 -2.09 -0.96 9.79
N ASP A 28 -1.81 -1.87 8.87
CA ASP A 28 -1.03 -1.63 7.67
C ASP A 28 -1.92 -1.77 6.42
N MET A 29 -1.66 -0.93 5.42
CA MET A 29 -2.32 -0.91 4.12
C MET A 29 -1.44 -1.64 3.09
N LEU A 30 -1.93 -2.76 2.57
CA LEU A 30 -1.23 -3.55 1.56
C LEU A 30 -1.76 -3.24 0.15
N PHE A 31 -0.91 -2.64 -0.67
CA PHE A 31 -1.18 -2.38 -2.09
C PHE A 31 -0.33 -3.31 -2.95
N ILE A 32 -0.95 -4.06 -3.87
CA ILE A 32 -0.25 -5.05 -4.70
C ILE A 32 -0.57 -4.80 -6.17
N ALA A 33 0.48 -4.72 -6.99
CA ALA A 33 0.37 -4.86 -8.43
C ALA A 33 0.59 -6.32 -8.79
N VAL A 34 -0.40 -6.94 -9.43
CA VAL A 34 -0.34 -8.34 -9.87
C VAL A 34 -0.26 -8.43 -11.39
N ASN A 35 0.52 -9.39 -11.88
CA ASN A 35 0.39 -9.88 -13.24
C ASN A 35 -0.75 -10.90 -13.23
N VAL A 36 -1.90 -10.51 -13.78
CA VAL A 36 -3.13 -11.33 -13.76
C VAL A 36 -2.98 -12.58 -14.63
N GLU A 37 -2.23 -12.51 -15.73
CA GLU A 37 -2.03 -13.63 -16.64
C GLU A 37 -1.25 -14.77 -15.97
N HIS A 38 -0.23 -14.43 -15.18
CA HIS A 38 0.62 -15.42 -14.50
C HIS A 38 0.28 -15.62 -13.02
N GLY A 39 -0.66 -14.84 -12.46
CA GLY A 39 -1.00 -14.90 -11.04
C GLY A 39 0.16 -14.51 -10.11
N THR A 40 1.10 -13.67 -10.57
CA THR A 40 2.31 -13.32 -9.82
C THR A 40 2.27 -11.89 -9.28
N ILE A 41 2.94 -11.65 -8.15
CA ILE A 41 3.14 -10.30 -7.61
C ILE A 41 4.26 -9.62 -8.41
N MET A 42 3.96 -8.47 -9.00
CA MET A 42 4.96 -7.64 -9.67
C MET A 42 5.71 -6.76 -8.67
N THR A 43 4.96 -6.10 -7.78
CA THR A 43 5.50 -5.22 -6.73
C THR A 43 4.41 -5.02 -5.68
N ALA A 44 4.82 -4.79 -4.44
CA ALA A 44 3.92 -4.51 -3.34
C ALA A 44 4.37 -3.25 -2.59
N TRP A 45 3.44 -2.69 -1.82
CA TRP A 45 3.71 -1.68 -0.81
C TRP A 45 2.98 -2.05 0.47
N LEU A 46 3.71 -2.15 1.58
CA LEU A 46 3.15 -2.34 2.91
C LEU A 46 3.32 -1.03 3.68
N VAL A 47 2.24 -0.27 3.81
CA VAL A 47 2.27 1.09 4.34
C VAL A 47 1.52 1.14 5.67
N PRO A 48 2.16 1.50 6.80
CA PRO A 48 1.44 1.73 8.05
C PRO A 48 0.30 2.74 7.84
N SER A 49 -0.87 2.49 8.39
CA SER A 49 -2.06 3.31 8.12
C SER A 49 -1.88 4.77 8.55
N GLY A 50 -1.17 5.03 9.64
CA GLY A 50 -0.80 6.39 10.05
C GLY A 50 0.09 7.10 9.01
N ALA A 51 1.10 6.41 8.49
CA ALA A 51 1.94 6.95 7.42
C ALA A 51 1.14 7.17 6.12
N PHE A 52 0.20 6.27 5.80
CA PHE A 52 -0.69 6.48 4.67
C PHE A 52 -1.57 7.72 4.86
N ASP A 53 -2.13 7.93 6.05
CA ASP A 53 -2.97 9.08 6.38
C ASP A 53 -2.21 10.41 6.18
N GLU A 54 -1.01 10.50 6.73
CA GLU A 54 -0.12 11.66 6.61
C GLU A 54 0.28 11.91 5.14
N MET A 55 0.69 10.85 4.43
CA MET A 55 1.28 10.99 3.10
C MET A 55 0.25 11.08 1.97
N ALA A 56 -0.95 10.51 2.12
CA ALA A 56 -2.02 10.60 1.13
C ALA A 56 -2.70 11.97 1.15
N GLY A 57 -2.64 12.67 2.29
CA GLY A 57 -3.29 13.95 2.50
C GLY A 57 -4.82 13.85 2.54
N GLU A 58 -5.48 14.99 2.46
CA GLU A 58 -6.93 15.11 2.61
C GLU A 58 -7.72 14.31 1.55
N PRO A 59 -8.90 13.76 1.91
CA PRO A 59 -9.80 13.15 0.94
C PRO A 59 -10.24 14.17 -0.13
N ASN A 60 -10.43 13.70 -1.36
CA ASN A 60 -11.00 14.54 -2.41
C ASN A 60 -12.50 14.83 -2.18
N SER A 61 -13.13 15.60 -3.08
CA SER A 61 -14.57 15.94 -2.99
C SER A 61 -15.51 14.73 -2.98
N SER A 62 -15.04 13.54 -3.37
CA SER A 62 -15.77 12.27 -3.30
C SER A 62 -15.47 11.45 -2.03
N GLY A 63 -14.74 12.01 -1.07
CA GLY A 63 -14.35 11.32 0.16
C GLY A 63 -13.33 10.20 -0.05
N LEU A 64 -12.47 10.33 -1.08
CA LEU A 64 -11.45 9.32 -1.41
C LEU A 64 -10.04 9.85 -1.16
N ARG A 65 -9.26 9.11 -0.38
CA ARG A 65 -7.81 9.26 -0.28
C ARG A 65 -7.16 8.40 -1.36
N ARG A 66 -6.20 8.95 -2.10
CA ARG A 66 -5.62 8.27 -3.26
C ARG A 66 -4.20 7.76 -2.98
N PHE A 67 -4.02 6.45 -3.05
CA PHE A 67 -2.70 5.85 -3.21
C PHE A 67 -2.28 5.92 -4.69
N SER A 68 -1.04 6.32 -4.95
CA SER A 68 -0.56 6.45 -6.32
C SER A 68 0.96 6.36 -6.42
N ALA A 69 1.47 5.15 -6.72
CA ALA A 69 2.90 4.84 -6.73
C ALA A 69 3.37 4.40 -8.12
N SER A 70 4.61 4.75 -8.49
CA SER A 70 5.21 4.30 -9.74
C SER A 70 5.73 2.86 -9.58
N MET A 71 5.58 2.07 -10.64
CA MET A 71 6.15 0.74 -10.73
C MET A 71 7.59 0.72 -11.25
N LYS A 72 8.15 1.86 -11.65
CA LYS A 72 9.55 1.96 -12.10
C LYS A 72 10.50 1.81 -10.92
N SER A 73 11.49 0.94 -11.01
CA SER A 73 12.45 0.63 -9.91
C SER A 73 13.18 1.86 -9.36
N GLU A 74 13.52 2.78 -10.24
CA GLU A 74 14.27 4.00 -10.00
C GLU A 74 13.40 5.19 -9.54
N SER A 75 12.08 4.96 -9.40
CA SER A 75 11.17 5.99 -8.91
C SER A 75 11.58 6.49 -7.54
N ARG A 76 11.58 7.82 -7.41
CA ARG A 76 11.77 8.53 -6.13
C ARG A 76 10.44 9.06 -5.59
N ASP A 77 9.32 8.43 -5.97
CA ASP A 77 8.03 8.80 -5.42
C ASP A 77 7.99 8.56 -3.90
N ARG A 78 7.02 9.22 -3.26
CA ARG A 78 6.88 9.22 -1.80
C ARG A 78 6.70 7.82 -1.21
N TRP A 79 6.22 6.85 -1.98
CA TRP A 79 5.91 5.49 -1.49
C TRP A 79 7.12 4.55 -1.56
N ARG A 80 8.25 5.00 -2.11
CA ARG A 80 9.49 4.20 -2.20
C ARG A 80 9.89 3.52 -0.89
N PRO A 81 9.83 4.16 0.30
CA PRO A 81 10.25 3.51 1.56
C PRO A 81 9.45 2.26 1.92
N TYR A 82 8.22 2.14 1.42
CA TYR A 82 7.31 1.03 1.72
C TYR A 82 7.27 -0.02 0.62
N ARG A 83 8.05 0.17 -0.45
CA ARG A 83 8.03 -0.70 -1.62
C ARG A 83 8.77 -2.00 -1.33
N LEU A 84 8.17 -3.11 -1.77
CA LEU A 84 8.67 -4.45 -1.61
C LEU A 84 8.59 -5.20 -2.94
N SER A 85 9.61 -5.98 -3.24
CA SER A 85 9.52 -7.06 -4.22
C SER A 85 8.65 -8.21 -3.69
N ALA A 86 8.27 -9.14 -4.58
CA ALA A 86 7.53 -10.34 -4.18
C ALA A 86 8.28 -11.18 -3.13
N ALA A 87 9.62 -11.26 -3.23
CA ALA A 87 10.44 -12.04 -2.31
C ALA A 87 10.55 -11.39 -0.92
N GLU A 88 10.58 -10.07 -0.85
CA GLU A 88 10.68 -9.34 0.42
C GLU A 88 9.35 -9.28 1.19
N LEU A 89 8.22 -9.35 0.48
CA LEU A 89 6.89 -9.13 1.06
C LEU A 89 6.60 -10.09 2.22
N ALA A 90 6.82 -11.39 2.04
CA ALA A 90 6.52 -12.39 3.06
C ALA A 90 7.34 -12.15 4.34
N GLY A 91 8.66 -11.95 4.20
CA GLY A 91 9.54 -11.67 5.33
C GLY A 91 9.17 -10.37 6.05
N ARG A 92 8.81 -9.32 5.30
CA ARG A 92 8.39 -8.05 5.90
C ARG A 92 7.07 -8.16 6.67
N ILE A 93 6.10 -8.92 6.17
CA ILE A 93 4.82 -9.18 6.87
C ILE A 93 5.09 -9.91 8.18
N LEU A 94 5.89 -10.98 8.16
CA LEU A 94 6.22 -11.73 9.38
C LEU A 94 6.91 -10.84 10.41
N ALA A 95 7.93 -10.08 10.00
CA ALA A 95 8.60 -9.12 10.88
C ALA A 95 7.61 -8.08 11.45
N ARG A 96 6.64 -7.62 10.65
CA ARG A 96 5.62 -6.67 11.12
C ARG A 96 4.71 -7.27 12.18
N LEU A 97 4.32 -8.54 12.01
CA LEU A 97 3.52 -9.25 13.01
C LEU A 97 4.27 -9.42 14.32
N ASP A 98 5.58 -9.70 14.26
CA ASP A 98 6.44 -9.79 15.46
C ASP A 98 6.55 -8.44 16.18
N GLU A 99 6.70 -7.33 15.45
CA GLU A 99 6.70 -5.97 16.00
C GLU A 99 5.39 -5.65 16.75
N LEU A 100 4.25 -6.04 16.17
CA LEU A 100 2.93 -5.81 16.77
C LEU A 100 2.74 -6.67 18.02
N ALA A 101 3.13 -7.94 17.99
CA ALA A 101 3.03 -8.82 19.15
C ALA A 101 3.84 -8.31 20.36
N GLN A 102 4.96 -7.63 20.12
CA GLN A 102 5.77 -7.03 21.18
C GLN A 102 5.16 -5.74 21.77
N THR A 103 4.26 -5.08 21.05
CA THR A 103 3.64 -3.82 21.50
C THR A 103 2.46 -4.07 22.46
N ASP A 104 1.92 -5.29 22.47
CA ASP A 104 0.81 -5.72 23.34
C ASP A 104 1.27 -6.24 24.73
N THR A 105 2.57 -6.15 25.05
CA THR A 105 3.15 -6.58 26.34
C THR A 105 3.59 -5.37 27.18
#